data_AF-A0A4Q9FM93-F1
#
_entry.id   AF-A0A4Q9FM93-F1
#
_cell.length_a   1.000
_cell.length_b   1.000
_cell.length_c   1.000
_cell.angle_alpha   90.00
_cell.angle_beta   90.00
_cell.angle_gamma   90.00
#
_symmetry.space_group_name_H-M   'P 1'
#
loop_
_entity.id
_entity.type
_entity.pdbx_description
1 polymer ?
#
loop_
_entity_poly.entity_id
_entity_poly.type
_entity_poly.pdbx_seq_one_letter_code
_entity_poly.pdbx_strand_id
1 'polypeptide(L)'
;MATFYLFISCGNTTEKATQLGHKSFNLNQHEWKSQSITQFVGDINYTATEVPLQYYILKNNPENYQKVDSLYQLSKRERIVEIEFQHANETDILLQEYTKRSYEDAVKYMAFTIEKDFTVVTSSNDTIQCSGVNFERNFKIAPFKRVLLYFNNIKPTDNIKLIYQDHLLGNGIIKFDFNDTALKV
;
A
#
# COMPACT_ATOMS: atom_id res chain seq x y z
N MET A 1 50.67 -34.82 2.01
CA MET A 1 49.39 -34.37 2.61
C MET A 1 48.93 -33.17 1.80
N ALA A 2 47.83 -33.31 1.04
CA ALA A 2 47.25 -32.23 0.25
C ALA A 2 46.06 -31.67 1.03
N THR A 3 46.14 -30.41 1.44
CA THR A 3 45.08 -29.74 2.20
C THR A 3 44.14 -29.08 1.20
N PHE A 4 42.95 -29.66 1.04
CA PHE A 4 41.84 -29.08 0.29
C PHE A 4 41.23 -27.92 1.09
N TYR A 5 41.30 -26.70 0.57
CA TYR A 5 40.50 -25.58 1.05
C TYR A 5 39.14 -25.62 0.36
N LEU A 6 38.11 -26.04 1.11
CA LEU A 6 36.72 -25.88 0.76
C LEU A 6 36.33 -24.41 0.98
N PHE A 7 36.20 -23.65 -0.11
CA PHE A 7 35.50 -22.36 -0.08
C PHE A 7 34.00 -22.64 -0.03
N ILE A 8 33.42 -22.51 1.16
CA ILE A 8 31.97 -22.44 1.34
C ILE A 8 31.54 -21.06 0.84
N SER A 9 31.00 -21.01 -0.38
CA SER A 9 30.32 -19.83 -0.92
C SER A 9 29.01 -19.65 -0.15
N CYS A 10 28.96 -18.63 0.71
CA CYS A 10 27.73 -18.19 1.35
C CYS A 10 26.91 -17.44 0.30
N GLY A 11 25.80 -18.02 -0.14
CA GLY A 11 24.86 -17.34 -1.02
C GLY A 11 24.26 -16.14 -0.29
N ASN A 12 24.52 -14.94 -0.78
CA ASN A 12 23.87 -13.73 -0.30
C ASN A 12 22.38 -13.84 -0.60
N THR A 13 21.58 -14.22 0.39
CA THR A 13 20.15 -13.88 0.42
C THR A 13 20.07 -12.37 0.39
N THR A 14 19.59 -11.82 -0.73
CA THR A 14 19.20 -10.42 -0.85
C THR A 14 18.15 -10.14 0.22
N GLU A 15 18.57 -9.53 1.32
CA GLU A 15 17.67 -9.02 2.34
C GLU A 15 16.72 -8.03 1.64
N LYS A 16 15.42 -8.29 1.71
CA LYS A 16 14.39 -7.34 1.29
C LYS A 16 14.59 -6.08 2.12
N ALA A 17 15.01 -4.99 1.48
CA ALA A 17 15.20 -3.72 2.16
C ALA A 17 13.83 -3.11 2.47
N THR A 18 13.45 -3.09 3.75
CA THR A 18 12.30 -2.34 4.24
C THR A 18 12.75 -0.93 4.61
N GLN A 19 12.09 0.08 4.05
CA GLN A 19 12.32 1.47 4.40
C GLN A 19 11.08 2.05 5.08
N LEU A 20 11.29 2.67 6.23
CA LEU A 20 10.28 3.41 6.97
C LEU A 20 10.36 4.90 6.60
N GLY A 21 9.22 5.49 6.31
CA GLY A 21 9.07 6.90 6.00
C GLY A 21 7.76 7.47 6.53
N HIS A 22 7.48 8.70 6.13
CA HIS A 22 6.21 9.36 6.44
C HIS A 22 5.71 10.15 5.23
N LYS A 23 4.40 10.20 5.06
CA LYS A 23 3.73 11.02 4.04
C LYS A 23 2.88 12.09 4.72
N SER A 24 3.03 13.33 4.27
CA SER A 24 2.14 14.43 4.68
C SER A 24 0.91 14.48 3.78
N PHE A 25 -0.26 14.65 4.38
CA PHE A 25 -1.54 14.88 3.75
C PHE A 25 -1.99 16.27 4.14
N ASN A 26 -2.17 17.16 3.15
CA ASN A 26 -2.50 18.56 3.38
C ASN A 26 -3.84 18.91 2.72
N LEU A 27 -4.73 19.58 3.47
CA LEU A 27 -5.99 20.10 2.95
C LEU A 27 -6.48 21.28 3.79
N ASN A 28 -6.71 22.44 3.16
CA ASN A 28 -7.37 23.60 3.77
C ASN A 28 -6.87 23.93 5.20
N GLN A 29 -5.57 24.22 5.32
CA GLN A 29 -4.86 24.54 6.57
C GLN A 29 -4.71 23.38 7.58
N HIS A 30 -5.15 22.18 7.23
CA HIS A 30 -4.94 20.99 8.05
C HIS A 30 -3.81 20.13 7.45
N GLU A 31 -2.91 19.66 8.31
CA GLU A 31 -1.86 18.70 7.97
C GLU A 31 -2.03 17.43 8.80
N TRP A 32 -1.82 16.29 8.14
CA TRP A 32 -1.68 15.00 8.80
C TRP A 32 -0.41 14.33 8.31
N LYS A 33 0.29 13.65 9.20
CA LYS A 33 1.45 12.83 8.89
C LYS A 33 1.10 11.37 9.14
N SER A 34 1.35 10.52 8.16
CA SER A 34 1.11 9.09 8.30
C SER A 34 2.36 8.27 7.99
N GLN A 35 2.47 7.11 8.63
CA GLN A 35 3.53 6.14 8.39
C GLN A 35 3.45 5.63 6.95
N SER A 36 4.60 5.62 6.27
CA SER A 36 4.76 5.06 4.94
C SER A 36 5.83 3.97 4.99
N ILE A 37 5.57 2.82 4.38
CA ILE A 37 6.46 1.66 4.40
C ILE A 37 6.74 1.25 2.96
N THR A 38 8.02 1.29 2.57
CA THR A 38 8.47 0.84 1.26
C THR A 38 9.16 -0.51 1.38
N GLN A 39 8.76 -1.44 0.53
CA GLN A 39 9.39 -2.74 0.33
C GLN A 39 9.95 -2.81 -1.08
N PHE A 40 11.25 -3.07 -1.23
CA PHE A 40 11.87 -3.29 -2.54
C PHE A 40 11.96 -4.78 -2.86
N VAL A 41 11.25 -5.22 -3.90
CA VAL A 41 11.22 -6.64 -4.34
C VAL A 41 11.12 -6.70 -5.86
N GLY A 42 11.99 -7.47 -6.51
CA GLY A 42 11.91 -7.74 -7.96
C GLY A 42 11.91 -6.47 -8.81
N ASP A 43 12.80 -5.52 -8.50
CA ASP A 43 12.93 -4.20 -9.15
C ASP A 43 11.73 -3.26 -8.99
N ILE A 44 10.84 -3.55 -8.03
CA ILE A 44 9.68 -2.74 -7.71
C ILE A 44 9.78 -2.21 -6.29
N ASN A 45 9.58 -0.90 -6.13
CA ASN A 45 9.24 -0.28 -4.86
C ASN A 45 7.73 -0.37 -4.66
N TYR A 46 7.32 -1.09 -3.62
CA TYR A 46 5.95 -1.11 -3.14
C TYR A 46 5.86 -0.21 -1.93
N THR A 47 5.11 0.88 -2.01
CA THR A 47 5.00 1.85 -0.91
C THR A 47 3.58 1.89 -0.39
N ALA A 48 3.38 1.40 0.83
CA ALA A 48 2.07 1.41 1.50
C ALA A 48 1.99 2.55 2.51
N THR A 49 0.88 3.29 2.51
CA THR A 49 0.63 4.39 3.45
C THR A 49 -0.81 4.32 3.96
N GLU A 50 -0.99 4.27 5.28
CA GLU A 50 -2.33 4.39 5.86
C GLU A 50 -2.84 5.83 5.70
N VAL A 51 -3.98 6.03 5.05
CA VAL A 51 -4.52 7.37 4.79
C VAL A 51 -5.30 7.84 6.02
N PRO A 52 -5.03 9.05 6.56
CA PRO A 52 -5.81 9.59 7.67
C PRO A 52 -7.29 9.70 7.30
N LEU A 53 -8.17 9.06 8.08
CA LEU A 53 -9.59 8.99 7.74
C LEU A 53 -10.26 10.37 7.69
N GLN A 54 -9.90 11.29 8.60
CA GLN A 54 -10.44 12.66 8.55
C GLN A 54 -10.04 13.39 7.27
N TYR A 55 -8.78 13.24 6.84
CA TYR A 55 -8.32 13.81 5.57
C TYR A 55 -9.16 13.27 4.40
N TYR A 56 -9.38 11.94 4.36
CA TYR A 56 -10.16 11.32 3.29
C TYR A 56 -11.62 11.82 3.28
N ILE A 57 -12.26 11.92 4.44
CA ILE A 57 -13.63 12.42 4.57
C ILE A 57 -13.72 13.87 4.08
N LEU A 58 -12.79 14.73 4.51
CA LEU A 58 -12.74 16.13 4.12
C LEU A 58 -12.54 16.30 2.62
N LYS A 59 -11.60 15.55 2.02
CA LYS A 59 -11.32 15.59 0.59
C LYS A 59 -12.55 15.24 -0.26
N ASN A 60 -13.37 14.29 0.21
CA ASN A 60 -14.58 13.86 -0.49
C ASN A 60 -15.85 14.66 -0.13
N ASN A 61 -15.78 15.54 0.88
CA ASN A 61 -16.91 16.36 1.34
C ASN A 61 -16.51 17.83 1.54
N PRO A 62 -15.96 18.51 0.52
CA PRO A 62 -15.33 19.82 0.67
C PRO A 62 -16.29 20.94 1.09
N GLU A 63 -17.61 20.75 0.94
CA GLU A 63 -18.63 21.77 1.24
C GLU A 63 -19.24 21.64 2.65
N ASN A 64 -18.91 20.59 3.42
CA ASN A 64 -19.62 20.27 4.66
C ASN A 64 -18.72 19.92 5.86
N TYR A 65 -17.79 20.83 6.20
CA TYR A 65 -16.86 20.67 7.32
C TYR A 65 -17.55 20.39 8.66
N GLN A 66 -18.74 20.95 8.87
CA GLN A 66 -19.50 20.79 10.12
C GLN A 66 -19.94 19.33 10.38
N LYS A 67 -19.93 18.47 9.35
CA LYS A 67 -20.31 17.05 9.48
C LYS A 67 -19.13 16.10 9.62
N VAL A 68 -17.90 16.59 9.58
CA VAL A 68 -16.70 15.73 9.56
C VAL A 68 -16.63 14.85 10.79
N ASP A 69 -16.92 15.39 11.97
CA ASP A 69 -16.92 14.60 13.21
C ASP A 69 -17.99 13.51 13.18
N SER A 70 -19.20 13.82 12.70
CA SER A 70 -20.29 12.85 12.56
C SER A 70 -19.94 11.75 11.56
N LEU A 71 -19.43 12.13 10.38
CA LEU A 71 -18.98 11.17 9.35
C LEU A 71 -17.82 10.32 9.86
N TYR A 72 -16.87 10.92 10.58
CA TYR A 72 -15.79 10.19 11.22
C TYR A 72 -16.33 9.18 12.24
N GLN A 73 -17.29 9.54 13.08
CA GLN A 73 -17.86 8.59 14.06
C GLN A 73 -18.58 7.42 13.39
N LEU A 74 -19.21 7.64 12.23
CA LEU A 74 -19.84 6.59 11.43
C LEU A 74 -18.81 5.68 10.75
N SER A 75 -17.71 6.26 10.26
CA SER A 75 -16.68 5.56 9.48
C SER A 75 -15.44 5.17 10.30
N LYS A 76 -15.40 5.38 11.63
CA LYS A 76 -14.19 5.13 12.46
C LYS A 76 -13.69 3.68 12.45
N ARG A 77 -14.49 2.75 11.92
CA ARG A 77 -14.13 1.35 11.74
C ARG A 77 -13.64 1.03 10.33
N GLU A 78 -13.54 2.03 9.48
CA GLU A 78 -13.00 1.96 8.15
C GLU A 78 -11.51 2.33 8.18
N ARG A 79 -10.71 1.66 7.36
CA ARG A 79 -9.30 1.99 7.14
C ARG A 79 -9.06 2.07 5.65
N ILE A 80 -8.26 3.05 5.27
CA ILE A 80 -7.91 3.31 3.87
C ILE A 80 -6.40 3.21 3.76
N VAL A 81 -5.92 2.40 2.83
CA VAL A 81 -4.48 2.26 2.59
C VAL A 81 -4.19 2.58 1.14
N GLU A 82 -3.27 3.51 0.93
CA GLU A 82 -2.70 3.79 -0.37
C GLU A 82 -1.53 2.82 -0.62
N ILE A 83 -1.49 2.18 -1.78
CA ILE A 83 -0.35 1.37 -2.22
C ILE A 83 0.12 1.87 -3.58
N GLU A 84 1.40 2.20 -3.66
CA GLU A 84 2.09 2.62 -4.88
C GLU A 84 3.02 1.52 -5.38
N PHE A 85 3.06 1.36 -6.70
CA PHE A 85 3.93 0.45 -7.43
C PHE A 85 4.82 1.26 -8.35
N GLN A 86 6.13 1.24 -8.11
CA GLN A 86 7.10 1.97 -8.92
C GLN A 86 8.24 1.04 -9.33
N HIS A 87 8.49 0.93 -10.63
CA HIS A 87 9.67 0.24 -11.13
C HIS A 87 10.93 1.06 -10.86
N ALA A 88 12.06 0.41 -10.53
CA ALA A 88 13.34 1.07 -10.23
C ALA A 88 13.82 1.98 -11.37
N ASN A 89 13.49 1.62 -12.62
CA ASN A 89 13.81 2.38 -13.83
C ASN A 89 12.67 3.32 -14.28
N GLU A 90 11.65 3.57 -13.44
CA GLU A 90 10.51 4.45 -13.73
C GLU A 90 9.68 4.04 -14.97
N THR A 91 9.80 2.80 -15.40
CA THR A 91 9.01 2.23 -16.49
C THR A 91 7.59 1.92 -16.03
N ASP A 92 6.67 1.85 -17.01
CA ASP A 92 5.28 1.52 -16.70
C ASP A 92 5.14 0.04 -16.33
N ILE A 93 4.85 -0.22 -15.05
CA ILE A 93 4.70 -1.58 -14.51
C ILE A 93 3.56 -2.38 -15.16
N LEU A 94 2.67 -1.74 -15.92
CA LEU A 94 1.56 -2.40 -16.63
C LEU A 94 1.95 -2.90 -18.02
N LEU A 95 3.20 -2.70 -18.44
CA LEU A 95 3.71 -3.31 -19.66
C LEU A 95 3.69 -4.84 -19.57
N GLN A 96 3.45 -5.46 -20.71
CA GLN A 96 3.30 -6.92 -20.83
C GLN A 96 4.55 -7.68 -20.39
N GLU A 97 5.73 -7.10 -20.56
CA GLU A 97 7.00 -7.68 -20.12
C GLU A 97 7.06 -7.92 -18.60
N TYR A 98 6.36 -7.10 -17.81
CA TYR A 98 6.32 -7.22 -16.36
C TYR A 98 5.14 -8.07 -15.89
N THR A 99 3.94 -7.83 -16.45
CA THR A 99 2.70 -8.44 -15.95
C THR A 99 2.34 -9.77 -16.60
N LYS A 100 2.94 -10.08 -17.75
CA LYS A 100 2.56 -11.19 -18.65
C LYS A 100 1.08 -11.10 -19.11
N ARG A 101 0.51 -9.89 -19.08
CA ARG A 101 -0.87 -9.57 -19.50
C ARG A 101 -0.83 -8.52 -20.60
N SER A 102 -1.91 -8.42 -21.38
CA SER A 102 -2.09 -7.23 -22.22
C SER A 102 -2.18 -5.98 -21.32
N TYR A 103 -1.80 -4.82 -21.85
CA TYR A 103 -1.88 -3.57 -21.07
C TYR A 103 -3.31 -3.28 -20.59
N GLU A 104 -4.30 -3.56 -21.44
CA GLU A 104 -5.72 -3.39 -21.09
C GLU A 104 -6.12 -4.32 -19.95
N ASP A 105 -5.71 -5.58 -19.99
CA ASP A 105 -6.00 -6.55 -18.93
C ASP A 105 -5.28 -6.20 -17.63
N ALA A 106 -4.05 -5.67 -17.70
CA ALA A 106 -3.33 -5.17 -16.53
C ALA A 106 -4.04 -3.97 -15.89
N VAL A 107 -4.55 -3.04 -16.70
CA VAL A 107 -5.37 -1.91 -16.22
C VAL A 107 -6.68 -2.40 -15.58
N LYS A 108 -7.39 -3.33 -16.22
CA LYS A 108 -8.62 -3.92 -15.67
C LYS A 108 -8.34 -4.67 -14.36
N TYR A 109 -7.22 -5.37 -14.30
CA TYR A 109 -6.78 -6.08 -13.10
C TYR A 109 -6.62 -5.10 -11.93
N MET A 110 -5.87 -4.02 -12.12
CA MET A 110 -5.69 -2.98 -11.11
C MET A 110 -7.00 -2.31 -10.68
N ALA A 111 -7.92 -2.10 -11.62
CA ALA A 111 -9.18 -1.41 -11.35
C ALA A 111 -10.21 -2.27 -10.59
N PHE A 112 -10.20 -3.59 -10.79
CA PHE A 112 -11.33 -4.43 -10.36
C PHE A 112 -10.94 -5.73 -9.65
N THR A 113 -9.76 -6.28 -9.91
CA THR A 113 -9.41 -7.64 -9.41
C THR A 113 -8.39 -7.58 -8.29
N ILE A 114 -7.51 -6.58 -8.30
CA ILE A 114 -6.39 -6.48 -7.36
C ILE A 114 -6.84 -6.40 -5.90
N GLU A 115 -8.06 -5.98 -5.60
CA GLU A 115 -8.61 -6.00 -4.23
C GLU A 115 -8.49 -7.37 -3.56
N LYS A 116 -8.60 -8.46 -4.34
CA LYS A 116 -8.55 -9.85 -3.84
C LYS A 116 -7.15 -10.27 -3.38
N ASP A 117 -6.14 -9.49 -3.75
CA ASP A 117 -4.74 -9.74 -3.39
C ASP A 117 -4.38 -9.11 -2.05
N PHE A 118 -5.27 -8.30 -1.47
CA PHE A 118 -5.00 -7.53 -0.27
C PHE A 118 -5.85 -8.00 0.91
N THR A 119 -5.16 -8.23 2.03
CA THR A 119 -5.79 -8.48 3.33
C THR A 119 -5.10 -7.66 4.41
N VAL A 120 -5.84 -7.37 5.48
CA VAL A 120 -5.30 -6.76 6.69
C VAL A 120 -5.37 -7.77 7.83
N VAL A 121 -4.28 -7.90 8.58
CA VAL A 121 -4.27 -8.55 9.89
C VAL A 121 -4.22 -7.47 10.96
N THR A 122 -5.17 -7.47 11.89
CA THR A 122 -5.22 -6.49 12.98
C THR A 122 -4.36 -6.94 14.17
N SER A 123 -4.01 -6.00 15.06
CA SER A 123 -3.40 -6.33 16.36
C SER A 123 -4.28 -7.21 17.25
N SER A 124 -5.60 -7.21 17.05
CA SER A 124 -6.55 -8.15 17.68
C SER A 124 -6.56 -9.54 17.04
N ASN A 125 -5.70 -9.79 16.06
CA ASN A 125 -5.56 -11.05 15.33
C ASN A 125 -6.76 -11.42 14.43
N ASP A 126 -7.54 -10.42 14.01
CA ASP A 126 -8.57 -10.59 12.99
C ASP A 126 -7.95 -10.48 11.59
N THR A 127 -8.44 -11.27 10.63
CA THR A 127 -8.05 -11.16 9.22
C THR A 127 -9.22 -10.59 8.42
N ILE A 128 -9.00 -9.45 7.78
CA ILE A 128 -10.03 -8.68 7.10
C ILE A 128 -9.66 -8.56 5.63
N GLN A 129 -10.60 -8.96 4.77
CA GLN A 129 -10.45 -8.83 3.32
C GLN A 129 -10.60 -7.38 2.88
N CYS A 130 -9.90 -7.00 1.82
CA CYS A 130 -10.18 -5.74 1.15
C CYS A 130 -11.63 -5.73 0.65
N SER A 131 -12.35 -4.66 0.98
CA SER A 131 -13.76 -4.48 0.63
C SER A 131 -13.97 -3.69 -0.66
N GLY A 132 -12.91 -3.10 -1.19
CA GLY A 132 -12.95 -2.33 -2.42
C GLY A 132 -11.59 -1.75 -2.79
N VAL A 133 -11.46 -1.36 -4.04
CA VAL A 133 -10.28 -0.67 -4.57
C VAL A 133 -10.67 0.51 -5.45
N ASN A 134 -9.88 1.57 -5.42
CA ASN A 134 -9.94 2.67 -6.39
C ASN A 134 -8.57 2.84 -7.05
N PHE A 135 -8.50 2.59 -8.36
CA PHE A 135 -7.27 2.77 -9.13
C PHE A 135 -7.14 4.21 -9.64
N GLU A 136 -6.14 4.93 -9.12
CA GLU A 136 -5.88 6.32 -9.53
C GLU A 136 -5.22 6.37 -10.92
N ARG A 137 -5.89 7.03 -11.86
CA ARG A 137 -5.37 7.28 -13.21
C ARG A 137 -4.50 8.52 -13.18
N ASN A 138 -3.22 8.38 -13.52
CA ASN A 138 -2.27 9.49 -13.56
C ASN A 138 -1.84 9.92 -14.96
N PHE A 139 -2.43 9.35 -16.03
CA PHE A 139 -2.18 9.71 -17.43
C PHE A 139 -0.69 9.89 -17.80
N LYS A 140 0.21 9.09 -17.22
CA LYS A 140 1.68 9.14 -17.38
C LYS A 140 2.37 10.38 -16.83
N ILE A 141 1.73 11.12 -15.93
CA ILE A 141 2.32 12.27 -15.23
C ILE A 141 3.26 11.81 -14.11
N ALA A 142 2.96 10.69 -13.46
CA ALA A 142 3.74 10.16 -12.34
C ALA A 142 4.37 8.79 -12.67
N PRO A 143 5.61 8.51 -12.24
CA PRO A 143 6.33 7.28 -12.55
C PRO A 143 5.91 6.07 -11.68
N PHE A 144 4.68 6.06 -11.17
CA PHE A 144 4.14 4.99 -10.35
C PHE A 144 2.69 4.67 -10.73
N LYS A 145 2.16 3.53 -10.32
CA LYS A 145 0.72 3.26 -10.30
C LYS A 145 0.26 3.22 -8.85
N ARG A 146 -0.95 3.69 -8.58
CA ARG A 146 -1.46 3.79 -7.20
C ARG A 146 -2.88 3.28 -7.11
N VAL A 147 -3.16 2.47 -6.09
CA VAL A 147 -4.54 2.16 -5.71
C VAL A 147 -4.81 2.56 -4.27
N LEU A 148 -6.05 2.95 -4.00
CA LEU A 148 -6.59 3.10 -2.65
C LEU A 148 -7.38 1.84 -2.31
N LEU A 149 -7.06 1.24 -1.18
CA LEU A 149 -7.68 0.03 -0.66
C LEU A 149 -8.60 0.40 0.50
N TYR A 150 -9.77 -0.23 0.57
CA TYR A 150 -10.77 0.03 1.60
C TYR A 150 -11.00 -1.21 2.47
N PHE A 151 -10.91 -1.05 3.78
CA PHE A 151 -11.16 -2.10 4.76
C PHE A 151 -12.19 -1.63 5.78
N ASN A 152 -13.10 -2.53 6.17
CA ASN A 152 -14.17 -2.24 7.11
C ASN A 152 -14.05 -3.09 8.37
N ASN A 153 -14.81 -2.72 9.41
CA ASN A 153 -14.94 -3.47 10.66
C ASN A 153 -13.67 -3.58 11.50
N ILE A 154 -12.68 -2.70 11.31
CA ILE A 154 -11.46 -2.63 12.13
C ILE A 154 -11.72 -1.82 13.39
N LYS A 155 -11.22 -2.22 14.57
CA LYS A 155 -11.38 -1.38 15.76
C LYS A 155 -10.48 -0.14 15.63
N PRO A 156 -10.92 1.06 16.04
CA PRO A 156 -10.10 2.27 15.92
C PRO A 156 -8.75 2.18 16.64
N THR A 157 -8.66 1.34 17.67
CA THR A 157 -7.45 1.12 18.47
C THR A 157 -6.51 0.06 17.89
N ASP A 158 -6.90 -0.62 16.82
CA ASP A 158 -6.07 -1.67 16.24
C ASP A 158 -5.01 -1.09 15.30
N ASN A 159 -3.79 -1.58 15.45
CA ASN A 159 -2.76 -1.47 14.42
C ASN A 159 -3.04 -2.49 13.32
N ILE A 160 -2.58 -2.21 12.10
CA ILE A 160 -2.85 -3.04 10.94
C ILE A 160 -1.56 -3.50 10.26
N LYS A 161 -1.59 -4.73 9.79
CA LYS A 161 -0.58 -5.30 8.90
C LYS A 161 -1.21 -5.54 7.55
N LEU A 162 -0.80 -4.79 6.54
CA LEU A 162 -1.23 -5.04 5.16
C LEU A 162 -0.43 -6.22 4.61
N ILE A 163 -1.14 -7.21 4.07
CA ILE A 163 -0.58 -8.34 3.34
C ILE A 163 -1.02 -8.21 1.89
N TYR A 164 -0.05 -8.20 1.00
CA TYR A 164 -0.26 -8.20 -0.45
C TYR A 164 0.28 -9.50 -1.05
N GLN A 165 -0.57 -10.25 -1.75
CA GLN A 165 -0.17 -11.40 -2.54
C GLN A 165 -0.04 -10.99 -4.01
N ASP A 166 1.19 -10.73 -4.45
CA ASP A 166 1.44 -10.15 -5.76
C ASP A 166 1.20 -11.12 -6.92
N HIS A 167 -0.02 -11.09 -7.45
CA HIS A 167 -0.43 -11.77 -8.68
C HIS A 167 -0.34 -10.88 -9.94
N LEU A 168 0.08 -9.61 -9.78
CA LEU A 168 0.24 -8.67 -10.90
C LEU A 168 1.62 -8.85 -11.54
N LEU A 169 2.67 -8.85 -10.73
CA LEU A 169 4.08 -8.94 -11.14
C LEU A 169 4.71 -10.28 -10.71
N GLY A 170 4.08 -11.00 -9.78
CA GLY A 170 4.50 -12.34 -9.39
C GLY A 170 5.60 -12.38 -8.32
N ASN A 171 5.79 -11.30 -7.56
CA ASN A 171 6.84 -11.20 -6.53
C ASN A 171 6.49 -11.87 -5.19
N GLY A 172 5.39 -12.62 -5.13
CA GLY A 172 4.95 -13.38 -3.95
C GLY A 172 4.30 -12.51 -2.88
N ILE A 173 4.46 -12.88 -1.61
CA ILE A 173 3.83 -12.17 -0.49
C ILE A 173 4.72 -11.01 -0.01
N ILE A 174 4.11 -9.83 0.12
CA ILE A 174 4.72 -8.60 0.61
C ILE A 174 3.91 -8.12 1.82
N LYS A 175 4.60 -7.65 2.87
CA LYS A 175 3.98 -7.29 4.15
C LYS A 175 4.38 -5.88 4.57
N PHE A 176 3.43 -5.13 5.11
CA PHE A 176 3.62 -3.77 5.60
C PHE A 176 3.04 -3.67 7.01
N ASP A 177 3.91 -3.47 8.00
CA ASP A 177 3.56 -3.46 9.42
C ASP A 177 3.36 -2.01 9.90
N PHE A 178 2.12 -1.53 9.90
CA PHE A 178 1.78 -0.21 10.43
C PHE A 178 1.64 -0.30 11.95
N ASN A 179 2.62 0.28 12.63
CA ASN A 179 2.71 0.25 14.10
C ASN A 179 2.33 1.59 14.73
N ASP A 180 2.11 2.61 13.90
CA ASP A 180 1.69 3.94 14.31
C ASP A 180 0.45 4.38 13.54
N THR A 181 -0.35 5.23 14.17
CA THR A 181 -1.55 5.81 13.59
C THR A 181 -1.25 7.20 13.07
N ALA A 182 -1.99 7.64 12.04
CA ALA A 182 -1.77 8.97 11.46
C ALA A 182 -1.97 10.08 12.52
N LEU A 183 -1.00 11.00 12.58
CA LEU A 183 -0.99 12.12 13.51
C LEU A 183 -1.42 13.40 12.78
N LYS A 184 -2.41 14.10 13.34
CA LYS A 184 -2.71 15.47 12.91
C LYS A 184 -1.59 16.38 13.44
N VAL A 185 -0.99 17.18 12.56
CA VAL A 185 0.11 18.11 12.87
C VAL A 185 -0.45 19.52 13.10
#